data_AF-A0A9W4U7E9-F1
#
_entry.id   AF-A0A9W4U7E9-F1
#
_cell.length_a   1.000
_cell.length_b   1.000
_cell.length_c   1.000
_cell.angle_alpha   90.00
_cell.angle_beta   90.00
_cell.angle_gamma   90.00
#
_symmetry.space_group_name_H-M   'P 1'
#
loop_
_entity.id
_entity.type
_entity.pdbx_description
1 polymer ?
#
loop_
_entity_poly.entity_id
_entity_poly.type
_entity_poly.pdbx_seq_one_letter_code
_entity_poly.pdbx_strand_id
1 'polypeptide(L)'
;MPGGPRPPLDVVASWPAPNYINPEGRGPVTSRLAYALSPITFFLVFGRLWVRFYVQRNSGVDDWLMIAALVIFLLHFAWLPELTV
;
A
#
# COMPACT_ATOMS: atom_id res chain seq x y z
N MET A 1 30.85 -5.17 21.89
CA MET A 1 31.16 -5.28 20.44
C MET A 1 31.19 -3.88 19.86
N PRO A 2 32.26 -3.44 19.18
CA PRO A 2 32.35 -2.08 18.63
C PRO A 2 31.48 -1.99 17.35
N GLY A 3 30.17 -1.88 17.53
CA GLY A 3 29.17 -1.85 16.46
C GLY A 3 28.49 -0.49 16.36
N GLY A 4 29.27 0.54 15.99
CA GLY A 4 28.69 1.84 15.63
C GLY A 4 27.90 1.76 14.31
N PRO A 5 27.03 2.73 14.00
CA PRO A 5 26.22 2.75 12.78
C PRO A 5 27.03 2.91 11.49
N ARG A 6 28.36 3.00 11.58
CA ARG A 6 29.26 3.11 10.43
C ARG A 6 29.93 1.76 10.21
N PRO A 7 29.71 1.10 9.07
CA PRO A 7 30.43 -0.13 8.75
C PRO A 7 31.94 0.15 8.70
N PRO A 8 32.78 -0.84 9.05
CA PRO A 8 34.23 -0.75 8.89
C PRO A 8 34.61 -0.43 7.43
N LEU A 9 35.70 0.30 7.22
CA LEU A 9 36.16 0.71 5.88
C LEU A 9 36.40 -0.49 4.96
N ASP A 10 36.90 -1.60 5.51
CA ASP A 10 37.13 -2.86 4.76
C ASP A 10 35.83 -3.44 4.19
N VAL A 11 34.71 -3.24 4.90
CA VAL A 11 33.38 -3.69 4.46
C VAL A 11 32.86 -2.79 3.35
N VAL A 12 33.02 -1.47 3.47
CA VAL A 12 32.60 -0.50 2.45
C VAL A 12 33.39 -0.70 1.14
N ALA A 13 34.68 -1.01 1.25
CA ALA A 13 35.54 -1.28 0.10
C ALA A 13 35.17 -2.59 -0.64
N SER A 14 34.51 -3.54 0.05
CA SER A 14 34.05 -4.80 -0.54
C SER A 14 32.72 -4.71 -1.28
N TRP A 15 32.01 -3.58 -1.23
CA TRP A 15 30.70 -3.44 -1.88
C TRP A 15 30.82 -3.37 -3.41
N PRO A 16 29.89 -4.01 -4.15
CA PRO A 16 29.85 -3.90 -5.60
C PRO A 16 29.57 -2.46 -6.04
N ALA A 17 30.09 -2.08 -7.21
CA ALA A 17 29.82 -0.77 -7.78
C ALA A 17 28.30 -0.58 -7.96
N PRO A 18 27.71 0.55 -7.51
CA PRO A 18 26.28 0.76 -7.60
C PRO A 18 25.82 0.77 -9.06
N ASN A 19 24.89 -0.13 -9.40
CA ASN A 19 24.31 -0.22 -10.73
C ASN A 19 23.09 0.71 -10.82
N TYR A 20 23.29 1.87 -11.45
CA TYR A 20 22.23 2.86 -11.69
C TYR A 20 21.53 2.70 -13.05
N ILE A 21 21.97 1.76 -13.90
CA ILE A 21 21.50 1.60 -15.28
C ILE A 21 20.32 0.62 -15.33
N ASN A 22 20.47 -0.53 -14.69
CA ASN A 22 19.41 -1.53 -14.56
C ASN A 22 19.42 -2.07 -13.14
N PRO A 23 18.97 -1.27 -12.16
CA PRO A 23 18.77 -1.80 -10.81
C PRO A 23 17.73 -2.92 -10.91
N GLU A 24 18.05 -4.11 -10.37
CA GLU A 24 17.02 -5.11 -10.11
C GLU A 24 16.03 -4.49 -9.11
N GLY A 25 14.97 -3.90 -9.64
CA GLY A 25 13.87 -3.44 -8.82
C GLY A 25 13.35 -4.62 -8.03
N ARG A 26 13.05 -4.42 -6.74
CA ARG A 26 12.14 -5.36 -6.07
C ARG A 26 10.90 -5.39 -6.95
N GLY A 27 10.65 -6.54 -7.59
CA GLY A 27 9.59 -6.67 -8.60
C GLY A 27 8.21 -6.29 -8.06
N PRO A 28 7.13 -6.48 -8.82
CA PRO A 28 5.78 -6.02 -8.46
C PRO A 28 5.13 -6.78 -7.29
N VAL A 29 5.92 -7.32 -6.35
CA VAL A 29 5.50 -8.04 -5.15
C VAL A 29 4.66 -7.14 -4.25
N THR A 30 5.05 -5.88 -4.03
CA THR A 30 4.28 -4.94 -3.22
C THR A 30 2.91 -4.66 -3.83
N SER A 31 2.85 -4.43 -5.15
CA SER A 31 1.59 -4.21 -5.86
C SER A 31 0.69 -5.44 -5.79
N ARG A 32 1.23 -6.64 -6.03
CA ARG A 32 0.49 -7.91 -5.93
C ARG A 32 -0.04 -8.16 -4.52
N LEU A 33 0.75 -7.86 -3.48
CA LEU A 33 0.31 -7.99 -2.10
C LEU A 33 -0.80 -6.99 -1.77
N ALA A 34 -0.68 -5.74 -2.23
CA ALA A 34 -1.73 -4.75 -2.08
C ALA A 34 -3.04 -5.23 -2.70
N TYR A 35 -3.01 -5.76 -3.92
CA TYR A 35 -4.18 -6.36 -4.58
C TYR A 35 -4.81 -7.51 -3.78
N ALA A 36 -4.01 -8.37 -3.14
CA ALA A 36 -4.54 -9.45 -2.32
C ALA A 36 -5.21 -8.95 -1.03
N LEU A 37 -4.71 -7.85 -0.45
CA LEU A 37 -5.24 -7.27 0.79
C LEU A 37 -6.44 -6.34 0.55
N SER A 38 -6.52 -5.72 -0.64
CA SER A 38 -7.61 -4.87 -1.11
C SER A 38 -9.03 -5.35 -0.77
N PRO A 39 -9.44 -6.61 -1.06
CA PRO A 39 -10.79 -7.08 -0.75
C PRO A 39 -11.06 -7.12 0.76
N ILE A 40 -10.07 -7.49 1.56
CA ILE A 40 -10.22 -7.56 3.03
C ILE A 40 -10.49 -6.14 3.57
N THR A 41 -9.69 -5.16 3.15
CA THR A 41 -9.90 -3.76 3.54
C THR A 41 -11.26 -3.23 3.09
N PHE A 42 -11.73 -3.61 1.89
CA PHE A 42 -13.06 -3.21 1.40
C PHE A 42 -14.19 -3.68 2.31
N PHE A 43 -14.19 -4.96 2.70
CA PHE A 43 -15.21 -5.51 3.60
C PHE A 43 -15.19 -4.87 4.99
N LEU A 44 -13.99 -4.57 5.53
CA LEU A 44 -13.86 -3.88 6.82
C LEU A 44 -14.43 -2.47 6.80
N VAL A 45 -14.16 -1.69 5.74
CA VAL A 45 -14.71 -0.34 5.57
C VAL A 45 -16.22 -0.41 5.37
N PHE A 46 -16.72 -1.34 4.56
CA PHE A 46 -18.15 -1.54 4.37
C PHE A 46 -18.87 -1.86 5.69
N GLY A 47 -18.32 -2.76 6.50
CA GLY A 47 -18.87 -3.08 7.82
C GLY A 47 -18.89 -1.88 8.77
N ARG A 48 -17.85 -1.03 8.73
CA ARG A 48 -17.79 0.21 9.52
C ARG A 48 -18.90 1.18 9.11
N LEU A 49 -19.08 1.42 7.81
CA LEU A 49 -20.15 2.25 7.28
C LEU A 49 -21.51 1.68 7.65
N TRP A 50 -21.70 0.36 7.55
CA TRP A 50 -22.94 -0.32 7.93
C TRP A 50 -23.32 -0.04 9.39
N VAL A 51 -22.39 -0.24 10.32
CA VAL A 51 -22.64 0.02 11.75
C VAL A 51 -22.96 1.50 12.00
N ARG A 52 -22.23 2.41 11.35
CA ARG A 52 -22.43 3.85 11.51
C ARG A 52 -23.78 4.33 10.98
N PHE A 53 -24.15 3.92 9.76
CA PHE A 53 -25.41 4.32 9.13
C PHE A 53 -26.63 3.63 9.76
N TYR A 54 -26.55 2.33 10.03
CA TYR A 54 -27.70 1.55 10.45
C TYR A 54 -27.89 1.53 11.97
N VAL A 55 -26.80 1.36 12.74
CA VAL A 55 -26.88 1.22 14.21
C VAL A 55 -26.81 2.58 14.89
N GLN A 56 -25.85 3.42 14.52
CA GLN A 56 -25.63 4.70 15.23
C GLN A 56 -26.45 5.86 14.65
N ARG A 57 -26.85 5.81 13.37
CA ARG A 57 -27.59 6.88 12.66
C ARG A 57 -26.98 8.28 12.78
N ASN A 58 -25.69 8.36 13.13
CA ASN A 58 -24.95 9.60 13.28
C ASN A 58 -23.84 9.61 12.22
N SER A 59 -24.19 10.02 11.01
CA SER A 59 -23.24 10.19 9.92
C SER A 59 -22.46 11.49 10.11
N GLY A 60 -21.18 11.35 10.45
CA GLY A 60 -20.27 12.48 10.53
C GLY A 60 -19.68 12.83 9.16
N VAL A 61 -18.94 13.93 9.09
CA VAL A 61 -18.15 14.30 7.90
C VAL A 61 -17.11 13.20 7.55
N ASP A 62 -16.61 12.48 8.56
CA ASP A 62 -15.73 11.31 8.39
C ASP A 62 -16.35 10.23 7.48
N ASP A 63 -17.63 9.91 7.66
CA ASP A 63 -18.31 8.86 6.88
C ASP A 63 -18.47 9.25 5.39
N TRP A 64 -18.64 10.55 5.10
CA TRP A 64 -18.68 11.06 3.73
C TRP A 64 -17.33 10.97 3.04
N LEU A 65 -16.23 11.27 3.76
CA LEU A 65 -14.87 11.10 3.24
C LEU A 65 -14.58 9.63 2.96
N MET A 66 -15.06 8.71 3.81
CA MET A 66 -14.95 7.27 3.58
C MET A 66 -15.70 6.82 2.33
N ILE A 67 -16.92 7.32 2.09
CA ILE A 67 -17.68 7.00 0.87
C ILE A 67 -16.95 7.52 -0.36
N ALA A 68 -16.45 8.76 -0.34
CA ALA A 68 -15.69 9.33 -1.45
C ALA A 68 -14.43 8.51 -1.75
N ALA A 69 -13.69 8.11 -0.72
CA ALA A 69 -12.52 7.24 -0.86
C ALA A 69 -12.89 5.88 -1.47
N LEU A 70 -14.02 5.30 -1.08
CA LEU A 70 -14.50 4.02 -1.58
C LEU A 70 -14.90 4.09 -3.06
N VAL A 71 -15.52 5.19 -3.49
CA VAL A 71 -15.79 5.46 -4.92
C VAL A 71 -14.49 5.58 -5.70
N ILE A 72 -13.53 6.37 -5.23
CA ILE A 72 -12.21 6.52 -5.88
C ILE A 72 -11.50 5.16 -5.98
N PHE A 73 -11.55 4.36 -4.92
CA PHE A 73 -10.97 3.03 -4.90
C PHE A 73 -11.62 2.09 -5.93
N LEU A 74 -12.95 2.09 -6.02
CA LEU A 74 -13.67 1.29 -7.02
C LEU A 74 -13.38 1.75 -8.45
N LEU A 75 -13.27 3.07 -8.70
CA LEU A 75 -12.89 3.62 -10.00
C LEU A 75 -11.47 3.22 -10.39
N HIS A 76 -10.52 3.32 -9.45
CA HIS A 76 -9.15 2.88 -9.64
C HIS A 76 -9.08 1.39 -9.98
N PHE A 77 -9.82 0.55 -9.26
CA PHE A 77 -9.86 -0.90 -9.50
C PHE A 77 -10.55 -1.26 -10.83
N ALA A 78 -11.60 -0.53 -11.22
CA ALA A 78 -12.31 -0.75 -12.47
C ALA A 78 -11.53 -0.33 -13.73
N TRP A 79 -10.68 0.70 -13.63
CA TRP A 79 -9.94 1.27 -14.77
C TRP A 79 -8.56 0.61 -15.01
N LEU A 80 -8.05 -0.20 -14.09
CA LEU A 80 -6.69 -0.77 -14.14
C LEU A 80 -6.49 -2.22 -14.64
N PRO A 81 -7.44 -2.94 -15.28
CA PRO A 81 -7.10 -4.25 -15.82
C PRO A 81 -6.14 -4.18 -17.03
N GLU A 82 -5.97 -3.00 -17.67
CA GLU A 82 -5.23 -2.89 -18.94
C GLU A 82 -3.73 -2.51 -18.80
N LEU A 83 -3.25 -2.16 -17.61
CA LEU A 83 -1.89 -1.64 -17.41
C LEU A 83 -0.95 -2.59 -16.63
N THR A 84 -1.36 -3.83 -16.35
CA THR A 84 -0.58 -4.79 -15.55
C THR A 84 -0.23 -6.07 -16.31
N VAL A 85 0.35 -5.93 -17.51
CA VAL A 85 1.22 -6.96 -18.11
C VAL A 85 2.62 -6.82 -17.52
#